data_AF-A0A257LF80-F1
#
_entry.id   AF-A0A257LF80-F1
#
_cell.length_a   1.000
_cell.length_b   1.000
_cell.length_c   1.000
_cell.angle_alpha   90.00
_cell.angle_beta   90.00
_cell.angle_gamma   90.00
#
_symmetry.space_group_name_H-M   'P 1'
#
loop_
_entity.id
_entity.type
_entity.pdbx_description
1 polymer ?
#
loop_
_entity_poly.entity_id
_entity_poly.type
_entity_poly.pdbx_seq_one_letter_code
_entity_poly.pdbx_strand_id
1 'polypeptide(L)'
;DFGFTPDFENAKHQLEKGDGAGNTFKATAKPVLIGTAVVGATTMVFGIIMMLKGIYPDTIEKLSLVHPEAIMGLLMGGAVIYWFTGASTQAVVTGAYRAVVYIKDNMKLDAATAATDASKEVVRICTQYAQRGMVNIFIVIFCFSLSLAFFDPFFFIGYLVGMAFFGLFQAIFMANAGGAWDNAKKIVEVELKMKNTPLH
;
A
#
# COMPACT_ATOMS: atom_id res chain seq x y z
N ASP A 1 -29.00 31.80 11.16
CA ASP A 1 -28.08 32.18 12.25
C ASP A 1 -28.31 31.31 13.47
N PHE A 2 -27.35 30.46 13.81
CA PHE A 2 -27.45 29.48 14.90
C PHE A 2 -27.19 30.07 16.30
N GLY A 3 -27.16 31.41 16.46
CA GLY A 3 -27.06 32.07 17.77
C GLY A 3 -25.69 31.99 18.45
N PHE A 4 -24.65 31.51 17.78
CA PHE A 4 -23.27 31.52 18.28
C PHE A 4 -22.29 31.98 17.19
N THR A 5 -21.20 32.63 17.61
CA THR A 5 -20.05 32.91 16.74
C THR A 5 -19.18 31.65 16.61
N PRO A 6 -18.98 31.11 15.41
CA PRO A 6 -18.14 29.93 15.22
C PRO A 6 -16.68 30.21 15.57
N ASP A 7 -16.13 29.40 16.48
CA ASP A 7 -14.71 29.41 16.85
C ASP A 7 -13.91 28.52 15.89
N PHE A 8 -13.47 29.09 14.79
CA PHE A 8 -12.73 28.37 13.75
C PHE A 8 -11.31 27.98 14.18
N GLU A 9 -10.69 28.69 15.12
CA GLU A 9 -9.33 28.38 15.59
C GLU A 9 -9.34 27.12 16.47
N ASN A 10 -10.21 27.08 17.47
CA ASN A 10 -10.35 25.90 18.31
C ASN A 10 -10.90 24.72 17.50
N ALA A 11 -11.87 24.95 16.60
CA ALA A 11 -12.37 23.89 15.71
C ALA A 11 -11.24 23.26 14.87
N LYS A 12 -10.37 24.08 14.27
CA LYS A 12 -9.21 23.60 13.51
C LYS A 12 -8.23 22.82 14.38
N HIS A 13 -7.92 23.33 15.57
CA HIS A 13 -7.01 22.67 16.52
C HIS A 13 -7.54 21.29 16.96
N GLN A 14 -8.84 21.18 17.31
CA GLN A 14 -9.44 19.89 17.65
C GLN A 14 -9.45 18.92 16.46
N LEU A 15 -9.65 19.44 15.25
CA LEU A 15 -9.67 18.64 14.03
C LEU A 15 -8.27 18.10 13.69
N GLU A 16 -7.22 18.92 13.80
CA GLU A 16 -5.83 18.48 13.61
C GLU A 16 -5.38 17.49 14.69
N LYS A 17 -5.80 17.70 15.95
CA LYS A 17 -5.58 16.74 17.04
C LYS A 17 -6.29 15.41 16.78
N GLY A 18 -7.52 15.45 16.29
CA GLY A 18 -8.30 14.27 15.90
C GLY A 18 -7.69 13.51 14.73
N ASP A 19 -7.13 14.21 13.74
CA ASP A 19 -6.42 13.63 12.60
C ASP A 19 -5.16 12.86 13.06
N GLY A 20 -4.37 13.42 14.00
CA GLY A 20 -3.22 12.73 14.58
C GLY A 20 -3.59 11.44 15.33
N ALA A 21 -4.67 11.46 16.10
CA ALA A 21 -5.21 10.25 16.74
C ALA A 21 -5.69 9.23 15.69
N GLY A 22 -6.35 9.70 14.62
CA GLY A 22 -6.79 8.87 13.50
C GLY A 22 -5.63 8.22 12.74
N ASN A 23 -4.51 8.92 12.56
CA ASN A 23 -3.30 8.38 11.95
C ASN A 23 -2.67 7.27 12.79
N THR A 24 -2.63 7.45 14.10
CA THR A 24 -2.18 6.42 15.05
C THR A 24 -3.10 5.19 15.00
N PHE A 25 -4.42 5.39 14.96
CA PHE A 25 -5.37 4.29 14.80
C PHE A 25 -5.19 3.55 13.45
N LYS A 26 -4.99 4.26 12.35
CA LYS A 26 -4.70 3.64 11.05
C LYS A 26 -3.41 2.83 11.10
N ALA A 27 -2.37 3.32 11.79
CA ALA A 27 -1.10 2.64 11.94
C ALA A 27 -1.21 1.36 12.80
N THR A 28 -2.11 1.32 13.78
CA THR A 28 -2.36 0.11 14.59
C THR A 28 -3.33 -0.88 13.93
N ALA A 29 -4.32 -0.41 13.17
CA ALA A 29 -5.29 -1.24 12.49
C ALA A 29 -4.69 -1.97 11.26
N LYS A 30 -3.78 -1.32 10.50
CA LYS A 30 -3.16 -1.90 9.30
C LYS A 30 -2.42 -3.22 9.59
N PRO A 31 -1.54 -3.33 10.62
CA PRO A 31 -0.88 -4.58 10.98
C PRO A 31 -1.85 -5.71 11.32
N VAL A 32 -2.99 -5.40 11.96
CA VAL A 32 -4.01 -6.41 12.26
C VAL A 32 -4.60 -6.99 10.98
N LEU A 33 -4.95 -6.13 10.02
CA LEU A 33 -5.46 -6.56 8.71
C LEU A 33 -4.42 -7.32 7.89
N ILE A 34 -3.15 -6.91 7.96
CA ILE A 34 -2.04 -7.62 7.30
C ILE A 34 -1.86 -9.00 7.94
N GLY A 35 -1.88 -9.09 9.27
CA GLY A 35 -1.74 -10.33 10.01
C GLY A 35 -2.84 -11.34 9.68
N THR A 36 -4.10 -10.90 9.63
CA THR A 36 -5.22 -11.79 9.25
C THR A 36 -5.11 -12.27 7.81
N ALA A 37 -4.66 -11.41 6.88
CA ALA A 37 -4.42 -11.80 5.49
C ALA A 37 -3.31 -12.87 5.37
N VAL A 38 -2.21 -12.72 6.11
CA VAL A 38 -1.10 -13.67 6.09
C VAL A 38 -1.48 -15.01 6.72
N VAL A 39 -2.24 -15.00 7.82
CA VAL A 39 -2.78 -16.23 8.41
C VAL A 39 -3.68 -16.94 7.40
N GLY A 40 -4.62 -16.22 6.78
CA GLY A 40 -5.51 -16.80 5.76
C GLY A 40 -4.76 -17.37 4.56
N ALA A 41 -3.78 -16.63 4.04
CA ALA A 41 -2.93 -17.09 2.94
C ALA A 41 -2.14 -18.36 3.31
N THR A 42 -1.55 -18.39 4.52
CA THR A 42 -0.79 -19.55 5.01
C THR A 42 -1.69 -20.77 5.17
N THR A 43 -2.91 -20.60 5.68
CA THR A 43 -3.91 -21.69 5.77
C THR A 43 -4.27 -22.23 4.38
N MET A 44 -4.46 -21.37 3.38
CA MET A 44 -4.74 -21.82 2.00
C MET A 44 -3.55 -22.55 1.39
N VAL A 45 -2.33 -22.05 1.59
CA VAL A 45 -1.10 -22.74 1.15
C VAL A 45 -1.01 -24.13 1.76
N PHE A 46 -1.26 -24.26 3.07
CA PHE A 46 -1.28 -25.57 3.73
C PHE A 46 -2.36 -26.49 3.15
N GLY A 47 -3.55 -25.94 2.83
CA GLY A 47 -4.60 -26.67 2.14
C GLY A 47 -4.14 -27.23 0.79
N ILE A 48 -3.42 -26.43 -0.01
CA ILE A 48 -2.86 -26.86 -1.29
C ILE A 48 -1.81 -27.97 -1.08
N ILE A 49 -0.93 -27.84 -0.08
CA ILE A 49 0.08 -28.87 0.24
C ILE A 49 -0.60 -30.18 0.62
N MET A 50 -1.67 -30.15 1.43
CA MET A 50 -2.41 -31.35 1.80
C MET A 50 -3.09 -32.01 0.59
N MET A 51 -3.65 -31.23 -0.32
CA MET A 51 -4.21 -31.76 -1.57
C MET A 51 -3.13 -32.40 -2.45
N LEU A 52 -1.97 -31.76 -2.61
CA LEU A 52 -0.86 -32.31 -3.39
C LEU A 52 -0.30 -33.59 -2.78
N LYS A 53 -0.23 -33.69 -1.45
CA LYS A 53 0.19 -34.93 -0.77
C LYS A 53 -0.71 -36.13 -1.12
N GLY A 54 -1.99 -35.90 -1.40
CA GLY A 54 -2.92 -36.94 -1.87
C GLY A 54 -2.63 -37.44 -3.29
N ILE A 55 -1.95 -36.64 -4.12
CA ILE A 55 -1.60 -36.95 -5.51
C ILE A 55 -0.14 -37.44 -5.60
N TYR A 56 0.75 -36.79 -4.87
CA TYR A 56 2.19 -37.00 -4.83
C TYR A 56 2.63 -37.35 -3.41
N PRO A 57 2.87 -38.64 -3.10
CA PRO A 57 3.26 -39.07 -1.74
C PRO A 57 4.58 -38.43 -1.24
N ASP A 58 5.45 -38.04 -2.16
CA ASP A 58 6.75 -37.39 -1.96
C ASP A 58 6.66 -35.86 -1.85
N THR A 59 5.46 -35.29 -1.72
CA THR A 59 5.25 -33.82 -1.65
C THR A 59 6.12 -33.12 -0.60
N ILE A 60 6.26 -33.72 0.59
CA ILE A 60 7.03 -33.11 1.68
C ILE A 60 8.53 -33.06 1.36
N GLU A 61 9.04 -34.11 0.70
CA GLU A 61 10.43 -34.15 0.27
C GLU A 61 10.69 -33.08 -0.79
N LYS A 62 9.84 -33.01 -1.82
CA LYS A 62 9.93 -32.02 -2.90
C LYS A 62 9.75 -30.57 -2.45
N LEU A 63 9.06 -30.32 -1.33
CA LEU A 63 8.95 -28.99 -0.72
C LEU A 63 10.14 -28.62 0.16
N SER A 64 11.08 -29.53 0.38
CA SER A 64 12.33 -29.21 1.07
C SER A 64 13.05 -28.10 0.32
N LEU A 65 13.63 -27.16 1.06
CA LEU A 65 14.48 -26.11 0.50
C LEU A 65 15.75 -26.67 -0.14
N VAL A 66 16.04 -27.96 -0.02
CA VAL A 66 17.13 -28.59 -0.78
C VAL A 66 16.80 -28.67 -2.27
N HIS A 67 15.51 -28.70 -2.63
CA HIS A 67 15.08 -28.72 -4.02
C HIS A 67 15.08 -27.33 -4.65
N PRO A 68 15.62 -27.19 -5.87
CA PRO A 68 15.74 -25.90 -6.53
C PRO A 68 14.38 -25.24 -6.78
N GLU A 69 13.32 -26.02 -7.05
CA GLU A 69 11.98 -25.51 -7.33
C GLU A 69 11.43 -24.72 -6.15
N ALA A 70 11.55 -25.25 -4.92
CA ALA A 70 11.06 -24.61 -3.72
C ALA A 70 11.81 -23.30 -3.39
N ILE A 71 13.15 -23.31 -3.48
CA ILE A 71 13.97 -22.10 -3.27
C ILE A 71 13.67 -21.05 -4.34
N MET A 72 13.66 -21.44 -5.61
CA MET A 72 13.43 -20.50 -6.71
C MET A 72 12.03 -19.91 -6.65
N GLY A 73 11.03 -20.70 -6.26
CA GLY A 73 9.70 -20.22 -5.93
C GLY A 73 9.75 -19.15 -4.84
N LEU A 74 10.42 -19.43 -3.70
CA LEU A 74 10.54 -18.48 -2.59
C LEU A 74 11.16 -17.14 -3.02
N LEU A 75 12.25 -17.20 -3.79
CA LEU A 75 12.93 -16.02 -4.33
C LEU A 75 12.02 -15.24 -5.29
N MET A 76 11.31 -15.93 -6.18
CA MET A 76 10.36 -15.30 -7.10
C MET A 76 9.22 -14.62 -6.33
N GLY A 77 8.69 -15.27 -5.28
CA GLY A 77 7.66 -14.70 -4.42
C GLY A 77 8.11 -13.40 -3.77
N GLY A 78 9.33 -13.38 -3.22
CA GLY A 78 9.93 -12.16 -2.69
C GLY A 78 10.15 -11.07 -3.75
N ALA A 79 10.67 -11.44 -4.92
CA ALA A 79 10.90 -10.51 -6.01
C ALA A 79 9.61 -9.82 -6.48
N VAL A 80 8.50 -10.56 -6.57
CA VAL A 80 7.20 -10.01 -6.97
C VAL A 80 6.67 -8.99 -5.95
N ILE A 81 6.91 -9.16 -4.65
CA ILE A 81 6.51 -8.17 -3.63
C ILE A 81 7.23 -6.83 -3.83
N TYR A 82 8.55 -6.86 -4.08
CA TYR A 82 9.31 -5.64 -4.34
C TYR A 82 8.97 -5.02 -5.68
N TRP A 83 8.74 -5.84 -6.71
CA TRP A 83 8.24 -5.38 -8.00
C TRP A 83 6.88 -4.68 -7.85
N PHE A 84 5.93 -5.29 -7.14
CA PHE A 84 4.61 -4.71 -6.87
C PHE A 84 4.71 -3.37 -6.13
N THR A 85 5.58 -3.30 -5.12
CA THR A 85 5.85 -2.07 -4.37
C THR A 85 6.39 -0.97 -5.29
N GLY A 86 7.35 -1.29 -6.16
CA GLY A 86 7.90 -0.35 -7.12
C GLY A 86 6.86 0.12 -8.15
N ALA A 87 6.13 -0.82 -8.75
CA ALA A 87 5.10 -0.54 -9.75
C ALA A 87 3.96 0.33 -9.20
N SER A 88 3.48 0.03 -7.98
CA SER A 88 2.44 0.83 -7.32
C SER A 88 2.94 2.23 -6.97
N THR A 89 4.17 2.36 -6.46
CA THR A 89 4.78 3.67 -6.18
C THR A 89 4.93 4.48 -7.47
N GLN A 90 5.42 3.87 -8.55
CA GLN A 90 5.58 4.54 -9.84
C GLN A 90 4.23 5.03 -10.41
N ALA A 91 3.17 4.23 -10.28
CA ALA A 91 1.83 4.62 -10.71
C ALA A 91 1.33 5.87 -9.94
N VAL A 92 1.53 5.90 -8.62
CA VAL A 92 1.15 7.05 -7.77
C VAL A 92 1.99 8.29 -8.10
N VAL A 93 3.31 8.15 -8.20
CA VAL A 93 4.23 9.26 -8.49
C VAL A 93 3.92 9.89 -9.85
N THR A 94 3.60 9.08 -10.85
CA THR A 94 3.22 9.58 -12.19
C THR A 94 1.95 10.42 -12.14
N GLY A 95 0.94 9.98 -11.41
CA GLY A 95 -0.31 10.72 -11.23
C GLY A 95 -0.10 12.01 -10.44
N ALA A 96 0.62 11.94 -9.33
CA ALA A 96 0.94 13.08 -8.48
C ALA A 96 1.73 14.16 -9.24
N TYR A 97 2.75 13.76 -10.01
CA TYR A 97 3.53 14.70 -10.80
C TYR A 97 2.68 15.45 -11.83
N ARG A 98 1.81 14.74 -12.56
CA ARG A 98 0.90 15.38 -13.53
C ARG A 98 -0.10 16.32 -12.86
N ALA A 99 -0.60 15.96 -11.68
CA ALA A 99 -1.44 16.85 -10.87
C ALA A 99 -0.70 18.12 -10.46
N VAL A 100 0.56 18.02 -10.02
CA VAL A 100 1.39 19.18 -9.64
C VAL A 100 1.66 20.09 -10.84
N VAL A 101 2.01 19.54 -11.99
CA VAL A 101 2.20 20.32 -13.23
C VAL A 101 0.91 21.04 -13.61
N TYR A 102 -0.23 20.35 -13.56
CA TYR A 102 -1.53 20.97 -13.83
C TYR A 102 -1.82 22.14 -12.87
N ILE A 103 -1.59 21.96 -11.57
CA ILE A 103 -1.76 23.02 -10.56
C ILE A 103 -0.87 24.22 -10.89
N LYS A 104 0.41 23.98 -11.20
CA LYS A 104 1.38 25.05 -11.52
C LYS A 104 0.95 25.87 -12.74
N ASP A 105 0.46 25.21 -13.78
CA ASP A 105 0.16 25.86 -15.06
C ASP A 105 -1.23 26.50 -15.09
N ASN A 106 -2.18 26.00 -14.30
CA ASN A 106 -3.61 26.36 -14.43
C ASN A 106 -4.22 26.99 -13.15
N MET A 107 -3.57 26.90 -11.99
CA MET A 107 -4.09 27.45 -10.73
C MET A 107 -3.29 28.66 -10.26
N LYS A 108 -4.00 29.76 -9.95
CA LYS A 108 -3.41 30.90 -9.25
C LYS A 108 -3.27 30.54 -7.76
N LEU A 109 -2.04 30.30 -7.32
CA LEU A 109 -1.73 29.90 -5.94
C LEU A 109 -1.99 31.02 -4.91
N ASP A 110 -2.14 32.27 -5.38
CA ASP A 110 -2.38 33.46 -4.54
C ASP A 110 -3.87 33.73 -4.26
N ALA A 111 -4.78 32.94 -4.84
CA ALA A 111 -6.21 33.10 -4.64
C ALA A 111 -6.67 32.43 -3.33
N ALA A 112 -7.51 33.12 -2.55
CA ALA A 112 -8.00 32.62 -1.25
C ALA A 112 -8.82 31.32 -1.37
N THR A 113 -9.34 31.01 -2.56
CA THR A 113 -10.04 29.75 -2.87
C THR A 113 -9.69 29.28 -4.28
N ALA A 114 -9.43 27.98 -4.40
CA ALA A 114 -9.27 27.32 -5.69
C ALA A 114 -10.60 27.30 -6.45
N ALA A 115 -10.58 27.61 -7.75
CA ALA A 115 -11.74 27.43 -8.61
C ALA A 115 -12.18 25.96 -8.61
N THR A 116 -13.47 25.70 -8.37
CA THR A 116 -14.02 24.35 -8.21
C THR A 116 -13.72 23.44 -9.40
N ASP A 117 -13.69 24.00 -10.61
CA ASP A 117 -13.42 23.23 -11.83
C ASP A 117 -11.95 22.81 -11.96
N ALA A 118 -11.01 23.64 -11.49
CA ALA A 118 -9.60 23.26 -11.42
C ALA A 118 -9.37 22.12 -10.42
N SER A 119 -10.06 22.16 -9.27
CA SER A 119 -10.02 21.07 -8.28
C SER A 119 -10.60 19.76 -8.83
N LYS A 120 -11.71 19.81 -9.57
CA LYS A 120 -12.28 18.62 -10.25
C LYS A 120 -11.30 18.02 -11.25
N GLU A 121 -10.58 18.86 -11.98
CA GLU A 121 -9.63 18.39 -12.99
C GLU A 121 -8.40 17.71 -12.36
N VAL A 122 -7.88 18.25 -11.24
CA VAL A 122 -6.83 17.58 -10.44
C VAL A 122 -7.31 16.20 -9.99
N VAL A 123 -8.54 16.11 -9.47
CA VAL A 123 -9.13 14.82 -9.06
C VAL A 123 -9.23 13.88 -10.27
N ARG A 124 -9.73 14.35 -11.42
CA ARG A 124 -9.85 13.55 -12.65
C ARG A 124 -8.50 12.99 -13.10
N ILE A 125 -7.46 13.81 -13.11
CA ILE A 125 -6.09 13.40 -13.43
C ILE A 125 -5.65 12.27 -12.49
N CYS A 126 -5.70 12.50 -11.18
CA CYS A 126 -5.30 11.50 -10.18
C CYS A 126 -6.07 10.18 -10.33
N THR A 127 -7.40 10.26 -10.52
CA THR A 127 -8.25 9.07 -10.70
C THR A 127 -7.87 8.26 -11.94
N GLN A 128 -7.66 8.91 -13.09
CA GLN A 128 -7.33 8.21 -14.33
C GLN A 128 -6.00 7.45 -14.24
N TYR A 129 -4.96 8.08 -13.67
CA TYR A 129 -3.66 7.40 -13.53
C TYR A 129 -3.70 6.30 -12.47
N ALA A 130 -4.40 6.52 -11.36
CA ALA A 130 -4.56 5.49 -10.33
C ALA A 130 -5.29 4.25 -10.88
N GLN A 131 -6.38 4.43 -11.62
CA GLN A 131 -7.14 3.32 -12.21
C GLN A 131 -6.32 2.55 -13.24
N ARG A 132 -5.65 3.24 -14.17
CA ARG A 132 -4.81 2.59 -15.19
C ARG A 132 -3.65 1.82 -14.56
N GLY A 133 -2.99 2.41 -13.56
CA GLY A 133 -1.91 1.73 -12.83
C GLY A 133 -2.40 0.46 -12.13
N MET A 134 -3.54 0.54 -11.45
CA MET A 134 -4.11 -0.61 -10.73
C MET A 134 -4.47 -1.77 -11.67
N VAL A 135 -5.10 -1.49 -12.82
CA VAL A 135 -5.46 -2.51 -13.81
C VAL A 135 -4.22 -3.21 -14.36
N ASN A 136 -3.18 -2.46 -14.71
CA ASN A 136 -1.93 -3.05 -15.23
C ASN A 136 -1.27 -3.97 -14.21
N ILE A 137 -1.17 -3.52 -12.96
CA ILE A 137 -0.58 -4.31 -11.87
C ILE A 137 -1.40 -5.58 -11.61
N PHE A 138 -2.73 -5.45 -11.58
CA PHE A 138 -3.64 -6.58 -11.39
C PHE A 138 -3.46 -7.66 -12.46
N ILE A 139 -3.42 -7.26 -13.74
CA ILE A 139 -3.25 -8.20 -14.86
C ILE A 139 -1.93 -8.98 -14.71
N VAL A 140 -0.83 -8.29 -14.37
CA VAL A 140 0.47 -8.95 -14.22
C VAL A 140 0.45 -9.99 -13.08
N ILE A 141 -0.05 -9.61 -11.90
CA ILE A 141 -0.11 -10.52 -10.74
C ILE A 141 -1.06 -11.70 -11.01
N PHE A 142 -2.20 -11.44 -11.64
CA PHE A 142 -3.16 -12.47 -12.01
C PHE A 142 -2.54 -13.47 -12.99
N CYS A 143 -1.90 -12.97 -14.05
CA CYS A 143 -1.22 -13.80 -15.03
C CYS A 143 -0.07 -14.59 -14.42
N PHE A 144 0.76 -14.02 -13.54
CA PHE A 144 1.79 -14.77 -12.82
C PHE A 144 1.19 -15.87 -11.95
N SER A 145 0.12 -15.57 -11.20
CA SER A 145 -0.49 -16.57 -10.32
C SER A 145 -1.03 -17.78 -11.09
N LEU A 146 -1.66 -17.55 -12.24
CA LEU A 146 -2.13 -18.64 -13.11
C LEU A 146 -0.96 -19.37 -13.79
N SER A 147 -0.03 -18.62 -14.40
CA SER A 147 1.06 -19.21 -15.18
C SER A 147 1.96 -20.08 -14.32
N LEU A 148 2.30 -19.62 -13.11
CA LEU A 148 3.14 -20.36 -12.18
C LEU A 148 2.41 -21.58 -11.60
N ALA A 149 1.10 -21.51 -11.37
CA ALA A 149 0.31 -22.66 -10.95
C ALA A 149 0.27 -23.79 -11.99
N PHE A 150 0.28 -23.46 -13.29
CA PHE A 150 0.37 -24.45 -14.37
C PHE A 150 1.81 -24.87 -14.70
N PHE A 151 2.81 -24.11 -14.27
CA PHE A 151 4.21 -24.39 -14.57
C PHE A 151 4.77 -25.52 -13.70
N ASP A 152 4.79 -25.33 -12.38
CA ASP A 152 5.22 -26.35 -11.44
C ASP A 152 4.58 -26.11 -10.05
N PRO A 153 3.92 -27.11 -9.46
CA PRO A 153 3.18 -26.94 -8.21
C PRO A 153 4.09 -26.68 -7.00
N PHE A 154 5.33 -27.19 -6.99
CA PHE A 154 6.27 -27.02 -5.87
C PHE A 154 6.92 -25.63 -5.91
N PHE A 155 7.30 -25.17 -7.10
CA PHE A 155 7.69 -23.79 -7.36
C PHE A 155 6.58 -22.83 -6.98
N PHE A 156 5.33 -23.13 -7.36
CA PHE A 156 4.19 -22.29 -7.03
C PHE A 156 3.96 -22.19 -5.53
N ILE A 157 4.10 -23.28 -4.76
CA ILE A 157 4.03 -23.23 -3.30
C ILE A 157 5.17 -22.35 -2.74
N GLY A 158 6.40 -22.53 -3.21
CA GLY A 158 7.52 -21.67 -2.82
C GLY A 158 7.21 -20.19 -3.08
N TYR A 159 6.64 -19.88 -4.24
CA TYR A 159 6.18 -18.54 -4.62
C TYR A 159 5.12 -17.96 -3.67
N LEU A 160 4.10 -18.75 -3.32
CA LEU A 160 3.07 -18.32 -2.36
C LEU A 160 3.64 -18.07 -0.95
N VAL A 161 4.51 -18.96 -0.47
CA VAL A 161 5.19 -18.80 0.83
C VAL A 161 6.08 -17.56 0.83
N GLY A 162 6.84 -17.35 -0.26
CA GLY A 162 7.68 -16.17 -0.43
C GLY A 162 6.87 -14.88 -0.40
N MET A 163 5.78 -14.80 -1.17
CA MET A 163 4.91 -13.63 -1.15
C MET A 163 4.33 -13.36 0.24
N ALA A 164 3.89 -14.39 0.98
CA ALA A 164 3.37 -14.21 2.32
C ALA A 164 4.44 -13.68 3.29
N PHE A 165 5.65 -14.26 3.25
CA PHE A 165 6.75 -13.90 4.14
C PHE A 165 7.28 -12.48 3.85
N PHE A 166 7.71 -12.22 2.62
CA PHE A 166 8.25 -10.91 2.24
C PHE A 166 7.16 -9.83 2.25
N GLY A 167 5.94 -10.18 1.84
CA GLY A 167 4.78 -9.28 1.83
C GLY A 167 4.39 -8.81 3.23
N LEU A 168 4.44 -9.68 4.23
CA LEU A 168 4.19 -9.33 5.64
C LEU A 168 5.10 -8.19 6.11
N PHE A 169 6.42 -8.38 5.98
CA PHE A 169 7.38 -7.41 6.47
C PHE A 169 7.36 -6.11 5.66
N GLN A 170 7.23 -6.21 4.34
CA GLN A 170 7.14 -5.03 3.47
C GLN A 170 5.89 -4.21 3.78
N ALA A 171 4.73 -4.86 3.98
CA ALA A 171 3.48 -4.17 4.29
C ALA A 171 3.51 -3.51 5.66
N ILE A 172 4.03 -4.18 6.69
CA ILE A 172 4.21 -3.60 8.04
C ILE A 172 5.16 -2.41 7.98
N PHE A 173 6.30 -2.55 7.28
CA PHE A 173 7.27 -1.48 7.13
C PHE A 173 6.64 -0.24 6.49
N MET A 174 5.97 -0.38 5.34
CA MET A 174 5.34 0.75 4.65
C MET A 174 4.21 1.40 5.46
N ALA A 175 3.40 0.59 6.16
CA ALA A 175 2.31 1.09 6.99
C ALA A 175 2.84 1.94 8.16
N ASN A 176 3.86 1.43 8.86
CA ASN A 176 4.44 2.10 10.03
C ASN A 176 5.30 3.29 9.64
N ALA A 177 6.15 3.18 8.61
CA ALA A 177 6.98 4.28 8.15
C ALA A 177 6.13 5.46 7.66
N GLY A 178 5.07 5.19 6.88
CA GLY A 178 4.14 6.24 6.44
C GLY A 178 3.40 6.91 7.61
N GLY A 179 2.93 6.12 8.59
CA GLY A 179 2.29 6.66 9.79
C GLY A 179 3.24 7.49 10.66
N ALA A 180 4.49 7.05 10.79
CA ALA A 180 5.52 7.77 11.54
C ALA A 180 5.85 9.12 10.90
N TRP A 181 6.02 9.19 9.57
CA TRP A 181 6.24 10.45 8.88
C TRP A 181 5.05 11.40 8.96
N ASP A 182 3.82 10.90 8.85
CA ASP A 182 2.63 11.76 8.96
C ASP A 182 2.45 12.31 10.38
N ASN A 183 2.70 11.48 11.41
CA ASN A 183 2.67 11.93 12.80
C ASN A 183 3.81 12.90 13.12
N ALA A 184 5.02 12.68 12.59
CA ALA A 184 6.13 13.61 12.75
C ALA A 184 5.78 15.00 12.18
N LYS A 185 5.17 15.05 10.99
CA LYS A 185 4.65 16.28 10.40
C LYS A 185 3.63 16.96 11.33
N LYS A 186 2.70 16.19 11.93
CA LYS A 186 1.70 16.73 12.85
C LYS A 186 2.28 17.33 14.12
N ILE A 187 3.37 16.78 14.67
CA ILE A 187 4.08 17.37 15.80
C ILE A 187 4.59 18.78 15.44
N VAL A 188 5.16 18.93 14.25
CA VAL A 188 5.65 20.24 13.78
C VAL A 188 4.50 21.23 13.52
N GLU A 189 3.39 20.76 12.92
CA GLU A 189 2.21 21.58 12.63
C GLU A 189 1.48 22.06 13.90
N VAL A 190 1.28 21.17 14.88
CA VAL A 190 0.35 21.38 16.00
C VAL A 190 1.07 21.71 17.32
N GLU A 191 2.06 20.92 17.72
CA GLU A 191 2.73 21.08 19.02
C GLU A 191 3.77 22.20 18.96
N LEU A 192 4.64 22.17 17.94
CA LEU A 192 5.68 23.18 17.76
C LEU A 192 5.13 24.46 17.11
N LYS A 193 3.98 24.38 16.43
CA LYS A 193 3.37 25.48 15.66
C LYS A 193 4.35 26.12 14.65
N MET A 194 5.25 25.31 14.08
CA MET A 194 6.33 25.74 13.19
C MET A 194 5.95 25.54 11.71
N LYS A 195 4.69 25.80 11.35
CA LYS A 195 4.22 25.62 9.97
C LYS A 195 4.95 26.57 9.02
N ASN A 196 5.31 26.06 7.84
CA ASN A 196 6.09 26.78 6.80
C ASN A 196 7.53 27.16 7.19
N THR A 197 8.07 26.60 8.27
CA THR A 197 9.50 26.72 8.58
C THR A 197 10.29 25.66 7.79
N PRO A 198 11.63 25.80 7.64
CA PRO A 198 12.44 24.74 7.02
C PRO A 198 12.39 23.37 7.73
N LEU A 199 11.92 23.34 8.99
CA LEU A 199 11.69 22.11 9.74
C LEU A 199 10.39 21.40 9.32
N HIS A 200 9.39 22.15 8.84
CA HIS A 200 8.07 21.67 8.42
C HIS A 200 8.06 21.27 6.95
#